data_AF-A0A937VA96-F1
#
_entry.id   AF-A0A937VA96-F1
#
_cell.length_a   1.000
_cell.length_b   1.000
_cell.length_c   1.000
_cell.angle_alpha   90.00
_cell.angle_beta   90.00
_cell.angle_gamma   90.00
#
_symmetry.space_group_name_H-M   'P 1'
#
loop_
_entity.id
_entity.type
_entity.pdbx_description
1 polymer ?
#
loop_
_entity_poly.entity_id
_entity_poly.type
_entity_poly.pdbx_seq_one_letter_code
_entity_poly.pdbx_strand_id
1 'polypeptide(L)'
;MTDFLVRGRLADLDPALFDLLQIEAERQYRKLILIPSESSAPLAVREALASAFQNIYAEGYPDDETRGQAEEELLDFERQLAHYRRFSDPRYYKGVEYADIVEALARRRCAEAFAANGLSADDL
;
A
#
# COMPACT_ATOMS: atom_id res chain seq x y z
N MET A 1 -32.00 -4.24 2.19
CA MET A 1 -31.13 -5.06 3.06
C MET A 1 -30.23 -4.10 3.80
N THR A 2 -30.35 -4.00 5.13
CA THR A 2 -29.28 -3.49 5.98
C THR A 2 -28.18 -4.55 5.95
N ASP A 3 -27.03 -4.27 5.33
CA ASP A 3 -25.91 -5.20 5.42
C ASP A 3 -25.21 -5.08 6.78
N PHE A 4 -24.26 -5.98 7.02
CA PHE A 4 -23.51 -6.07 8.27
C PHE A 4 -22.29 -5.14 8.34
N LEU A 5 -22.12 -4.24 7.37
CA LEU A 5 -20.98 -3.32 7.36
C LEU A 5 -21.30 -2.10 8.22
N VAL A 6 -20.48 -1.87 9.24
CA VAL A 6 -20.50 -0.62 9.98
C VAL A 6 -20.05 0.50 9.05
N ARG A 7 -20.98 1.40 8.74
CA ARG A 7 -20.72 2.60 7.96
C ARG A 7 -20.91 3.82 8.85
N GLY A 8 -20.15 4.87 8.58
CA GLY A 8 -20.25 6.13 9.31
C GLY A 8 -18.89 6.81 9.38
N ARG A 9 -18.90 8.08 9.74
CA ARG A 9 -17.66 8.80 10.05
C ARG A 9 -17.28 8.46 11.48
N LEU A 10 -15.98 8.48 11.78
CA LEU A 10 -15.52 8.26 13.15
C LEU A 10 -16.19 9.20 14.16
N ALA A 11 -16.43 10.46 13.77
CA ALA A 11 -17.13 11.45 14.59
C ALA A 11 -18.56 11.04 15.00
N ASP A 12 -19.22 10.19 14.21
CA ASP A 12 -20.58 9.73 14.49
C ASP A 12 -20.57 8.43 15.31
N LEU A 13 -19.57 7.56 15.07
CA LEU A 13 -19.45 6.24 15.71
C LEU A 13 -18.73 6.28 17.06
N ASP A 14 -17.70 7.11 17.18
CA ASP A 14 -16.92 7.32 18.40
C ASP A 14 -16.48 8.81 18.47
N PRO A 15 -17.38 9.71 18.93
CA PRO A 15 -17.08 11.13 19.03
C PRO A 15 -15.90 11.44 19.96
N ALA A 16 -15.74 10.67 21.04
CA ALA A 16 -14.66 10.87 22.00
C ALA A 16 -13.29 10.59 21.38
N LEU A 17 -13.17 9.50 20.60
CA LEU A 17 -11.96 9.21 19.85
C LEU A 17 -11.70 10.24 18.75
N PHE A 18 -12.75 10.67 18.03
CA PHE A 18 -12.63 11.72 17.02
C PHE A 18 -12.05 13.02 17.61
N ASP A 19 -12.56 13.46 18.75
CA ASP A 19 -12.08 14.67 19.45
C ASP A 19 -10.61 14.52 19.86
N LEU A 20 -10.22 13.35 20.37
CA LEU A 20 -8.83 13.06 20.72
C LEU A 20 -7.88 13.16 19.51
N LEU A 21 -8.31 12.68 18.34
CA LEU A 21 -7.52 12.82 17.11
C LEU A 21 -7.33 14.29 16.71
N GLN A 22 -8.35 15.14 16.88
CA GLN A 22 -8.23 16.57 16.58
C GLN A 22 -7.26 17.27 17.54
N ILE A 23 -7.32 16.94 18.83
CA ILE A 23 -6.41 17.49 19.85
C ILE A 23 -4.95 17.15 19.51
N GLU A 24 -4.66 15.90 19.11
CA GLU A 24 -3.30 15.50 18.73
C GLU A 24 -2.85 16.17 17.43
N ALA A 25 -3.72 16.26 16.43
CA ALA A 25 -3.40 16.94 15.17
C ALA A 25 -3.05 18.43 15.42
N GLU A 26 -3.80 19.11 16.28
CA GLU A 26 -3.51 20.49 16.68
C GLU A 26 -2.20 20.60 17.46
N ARG A 27 -1.92 19.65 18.37
CA ARG A 27 -0.65 19.61 19.11
C ARG A 27 0.53 19.53 18.14
N GLN A 28 0.47 18.65 17.14
CA GLN A 28 1.54 18.52 16.15
C GLN A 28 1.71 19.79 15.33
N TYR A 29 0.60 20.39 14.87
CA TYR A 29 0.62 21.62 14.08
C TYR A 29 1.22 22.82 14.84
N ARG A 30 0.96 22.93 16.14
CA ARG A 30 1.38 24.06 16.97
C ARG A 30 2.77 23.93 17.60
N LYS A 31 3.48 22.82 17.38
CA LYS A 31 4.77 22.54 18.05
C LYS A 31 5.91 22.41 17.05
N LEU A 32 7.09 22.84 17.49
CA LEU A 32 8.34 22.46 16.86
C LEU A 32 8.72 21.06 17.37
N ILE A 33 8.67 20.08 16.49
CA ILE A 33 9.03 18.70 16.81
C ILE A 33 10.48 18.48 16.38
N LEU A 34 11.36 18.22 17.34
CA LEU A 34 12.81 18.08 17.14
C LEU A 34 13.30 16.64 17.36
N ILE A 35 12.38 15.67 17.33
CA ILE A 35 12.72 14.26 17.48
C ILE A 35 13.23 13.76 16.12
N PRO A 36 14.50 13.31 15.98
CA PRO A 36 15.10 13.05 14.67
C PRO A 36 14.43 11.95 13.84
N SER A 37 13.74 11.02 14.49
CA SER A 37 13.06 9.89 13.85
C SER A 37 11.57 10.13 13.59
N GLU A 38 11.01 11.25 14.05
CA GLU A 38 9.61 11.60 13.79
C GLU A 38 9.47 12.40 12.50
N SER A 39 8.38 12.17 11.78
CA SER A 39 8.05 12.87 10.55
C SER A 39 6.53 12.92 10.33
N SER A 40 6.08 13.80 9.45
CA SER A 40 4.68 13.91 9.04
C SER A 40 4.49 13.26 7.67
N ALA A 41 3.73 12.18 7.63
CA ALA A 41 3.42 11.51 6.36
C ALA A 41 2.52 12.39 5.47
N PRO A 42 2.79 12.49 4.16
CA PRO A 42 1.91 13.17 3.20
C PRO A 42 0.48 12.60 3.22
N LEU A 43 -0.51 13.43 2.88
CA LEU A 43 -1.91 13.00 2.85
C LEU A 43 -2.13 11.79 1.92
N ALA A 44 -1.48 11.79 0.75
CA ALA A 44 -1.56 10.69 -0.21
C ALA A 44 -1.13 9.32 0.37
N VAL A 45 -0.12 9.31 1.26
CA VAL A 45 0.30 8.07 1.96
C VAL A 45 -0.79 7.59 2.89
N ARG A 46 -1.43 8.50 3.63
CA ARG A 46 -2.52 8.19 4.56
C ARG A 46 -3.78 7.72 3.80
N GLU A 47 -4.07 8.29 2.64
CA GLU A 47 -5.16 7.86 1.76
C GLU A 47 -4.96 6.42 1.28
N ALA A 48 -3.75 6.06 0.85
CA ALA A 48 -3.42 4.69 0.44
C ALA A 48 -3.57 3.69 1.61
N LEU A 49 -3.09 4.05 2.80
CA LEU A 49 -3.20 3.22 4.03
C LEU A 49 -4.66 3.01 4.48
N ALA A 50 -5.56 3.95 4.18
CA ALA A 50 -6.98 3.85 4.51
C ALA A 50 -7.82 3.11 3.45
N SER A 51 -7.18 2.51 2.44
CA SER A 51 -7.85 1.84 1.32
C SER A 51 -8.32 0.42 1.67
N ALA A 52 -9.06 -0.21 0.74
CA ALA A 52 -9.54 -1.58 0.88
C ALA A 52 -8.40 -2.63 0.96
N PHE A 53 -7.15 -2.26 0.63
CA PHE A 53 -5.99 -3.14 0.82
C PHE A 53 -5.73 -3.49 2.30
N GLN A 54 -6.32 -2.76 3.26
CA GLN A 54 -6.25 -3.15 4.67
C GLN A 54 -7.03 -4.45 4.99
N ASN A 55 -7.94 -4.86 4.11
CA ASN A 55 -8.85 -5.99 4.34
C ASN A 55 -8.37 -7.30 3.70
N ILE A 56 -7.23 -7.28 2.98
CA ILE A 56 -6.76 -8.43 2.22
C ILE A 56 -5.75 -9.25 3.01
N TYR A 57 -5.80 -10.57 2.82
CA TYR A 57 -4.81 -11.49 3.34
C TYR A 57 -4.14 -12.19 2.14
N ALA A 58 -2.91 -11.79 1.83
CA ALA A 58 -2.16 -12.21 0.64
C ALA A 58 -0.86 -12.91 1.04
N GLU A 59 -0.95 -14.04 1.75
CA GLU A 59 0.23 -14.79 2.18
C GLU A 59 1.00 -15.41 1.00
N GLY A 60 2.33 -15.30 1.03
CA GLY A 60 3.22 -15.62 -0.09
C GLY A 60 3.78 -14.37 -0.74
N TYR A 61 4.38 -14.53 -1.92
CA TYR A 61 4.95 -13.44 -2.70
C TYR A 61 4.33 -13.42 -4.11
N PRO A 62 4.37 -12.26 -4.80
CA PRO A 62 4.10 -12.20 -6.23
C PRO A 62 5.03 -13.13 -7.01
N ASP A 63 4.63 -13.46 -8.24
CA ASP A 63 5.46 -14.22 -9.18
C ASP A 63 6.88 -13.64 -9.29
N ASP A 64 7.90 -14.50 -9.26
CA ASP A 64 9.30 -14.09 -9.29
C ASP A 64 9.66 -13.30 -10.57
N GLU A 65 8.98 -13.55 -11.69
CA GLU A 65 9.21 -12.82 -12.95
C GLU A 65 8.93 -11.32 -12.81
N THR A 66 8.04 -10.92 -11.89
CA THR A 66 7.68 -9.50 -11.67
C THR A 66 8.84 -8.66 -11.14
N ARG A 67 9.92 -9.28 -10.65
CA ARG A 67 11.12 -8.56 -10.18
C ARG A 67 11.87 -7.86 -11.31
N GLY A 68 11.89 -8.47 -12.50
CA GLY A 68 12.58 -7.93 -13.67
C GLY A 68 11.69 -7.06 -14.57
N GLN A 69 10.42 -6.87 -14.21
CA GLN A 69 9.47 -6.10 -15.01
C GLN A 69 9.64 -4.60 -14.80
N ALA A 70 9.49 -3.83 -15.88
CA ALA A 70 9.41 -2.37 -15.79
C ALA A 70 8.06 -1.94 -15.18
N GLU A 71 7.99 -0.71 -14.64
CA GLU A 71 6.75 -0.17 -14.08
C GLU A 71 5.58 -0.22 -15.09
N GLU A 72 5.84 0.07 -16.37
CA GLU A 72 4.83 0.02 -17.43
C GLU A 72 4.24 -1.40 -17.60
N GLU A 73 5.06 -2.43 -17.46
CA GLU A 73 4.62 -3.83 -17.55
C GLU A 73 3.84 -4.28 -16.31
N LEU A 74 4.26 -3.81 -15.13
CA LEU A 74 3.56 -4.08 -13.87
C LEU A 74 2.17 -3.44 -13.87
N LEU A 75 2.02 -2.26 -14.47
CA LEU A 75 0.75 -1.53 -14.56
C LEU A 75 -0.15 -2.01 -15.71
N ASP A 76 0.30 -2.93 -16.56
CA ASP A 76 -0.55 -3.62 -17.54
C ASP A 76 -1.43 -4.67 -16.85
N PHE A 77 -2.48 -4.21 -16.18
CA PHE A 77 -3.37 -5.07 -15.40
C PHE A 77 -4.04 -6.15 -16.24
N GLU A 78 -4.33 -5.90 -17.52
CA GLU A 78 -4.95 -6.90 -18.40
C GLU A 78 -4.00 -8.07 -18.63
N ARG A 79 -2.72 -7.78 -18.91
CA ARG A 79 -1.67 -8.79 -19.03
C ARG A 79 -1.46 -9.55 -17.72
N GLN A 80 -1.34 -8.84 -16.59
CA GLN A 80 -1.11 -9.47 -15.28
C GLN A 80 -2.27 -10.41 -14.90
N LEU A 81 -3.51 -9.96 -15.05
CA LEU A 81 -4.68 -10.79 -14.75
C LEU A 81 -4.82 -11.97 -15.71
N ALA A 82 -4.47 -11.81 -16.99
CA ALA A 82 -4.45 -12.91 -17.94
C ALA A 82 -3.40 -13.98 -17.57
N HIS A 83 -2.24 -13.55 -17.09
CA HIS A 83 -1.19 -14.44 -16.59
C HIS A 83 -1.70 -15.29 -15.42
N TYR A 84 -2.22 -14.66 -14.36
CA TYR A 84 -2.69 -15.38 -13.17
C TYR A 84 -3.89 -16.29 -13.46
N ARG A 85 -4.78 -15.92 -14.39
CA ARG A 85 -5.86 -16.81 -14.83
C ARG A 85 -5.36 -18.07 -15.55
N ARG A 86 -4.24 -17.96 -16.26
CA ARG A 86 -3.66 -19.05 -17.03
C ARG A 86 -2.80 -19.97 -16.18
N PHE A 87 -1.94 -19.39 -15.34
CA PHE A 87 -0.90 -20.11 -14.63
C PHE A 87 -1.17 -20.30 -13.14
N SER A 88 -2.28 -19.72 -12.65
CA SER A 88 -2.57 -19.57 -11.22
C SER A 88 -1.58 -18.62 -10.53
N ASP A 89 -2.10 -17.87 -9.56
CA ASP A 89 -1.29 -17.08 -8.63
C ASP A 89 -0.41 -18.02 -7.77
N PRO A 90 0.89 -17.74 -7.55
CA PRO A 90 1.76 -18.54 -6.68
C PRO A 90 1.47 -18.37 -5.18
N ARG A 91 0.72 -17.36 -4.74
CA ARG A 91 0.36 -17.16 -3.33
C ARG A 91 -0.50 -18.29 -2.76
N TYR A 92 -0.50 -18.42 -1.43
CA TYR A 92 -1.27 -19.44 -0.72
C TYR A 92 -2.79 -19.25 -0.87
N TYR A 93 -3.24 -18.00 -0.98
CA TYR A 93 -4.64 -17.61 -1.15
C TYR A 93 -4.84 -16.96 -2.52
N LYS A 94 -6.05 -17.09 -3.10
CA LYS A 94 -6.37 -16.57 -4.45
C LYS A 94 -7.25 -15.33 -4.39
N GLY A 95 -7.37 -14.61 -5.51
CA GLY A 95 -8.14 -13.37 -5.60
C GLY A 95 -7.39 -12.16 -5.05
N VAL A 96 -6.06 -12.22 -5.08
CA VAL A 96 -5.15 -11.20 -4.54
C VAL A 96 -4.24 -10.61 -5.62
N GLU A 97 -4.63 -10.73 -6.89
CA GLU A 97 -3.82 -10.33 -8.04
C GLU A 97 -3.45 -8.83 -8.02
N TYR A 98 -4.33 -7.97 -7.48
CA TYR A 98 -4.01 -6.55 -7.31
C TYR A 98 -3.06 -6.27 -6.14
N ALA A 99 -3.01 -7.16 -5.15
CA ALA A 99 -2.01 -7.09 -4.10
C ALA A 99 -0.62 -7.42 -4.67
N ASP A 100 -0.54 -8.37 -5.60
CA ASP A 100 0.69 -8.68 -6.32
C ASP A 100 1.24 -7.47 -7.06
N ILE A 101 0.37 -6.78 -7.78
CA ILE A 101 0.77 -5.61 -8.56
C ILE A 101 1.26 -4.48 -7.65
N VAL A 102 0.55 -4.18 -6.54
CA VAL A 102 0.99 -3.16 -5.58
C VAL A 102 2.34 -3.51 -4.95
N GLU A 103 2.53 -4.78 -4.56
CA GLU A 103 3.78 -5.24 -3.97
C GLU A 103 4.94 -5.22 -4.98
N ALA A 104 4.71 -5.65 -6.22
CA ALA A 104 5.69 -5.58 -7.29
C ALA A 104 6.07 -4.14 -7.65
N LEU A 105 5.08 -3.24 -7.74
CA LEU A 105 5.31 -1.81 -7.97
C LEU A 105 6.11 -1.18 -6.83
N ALA A 106 5.81 -1.54 -5.58
CA ALA A 106 6.56 -1.07 -4.42
C ALA A 106 8.02 -1.56 -4.47
N ARG A 107 8.25 -2.83 -4.82
CA ARG A 107 9.62 -3.37 -5.01
C ARG A 107 10.36 -2.63 -6.11
N ARG A 108 9.75 -2.44 -7.29
CA ARG A 108 10.37 -1.72 -8.42
C ARG A 108 10.78 -0.30 -8.04
N ARG A 109 9.86 0.47 -7.45
CA ARG A 109 10.13 1.85 -7.03
C ARG A 109 11.15 1.93 -5.89
N CYS A 110 11.20 0.92 -5.02
CA CYS A 110 12.25 0.81 -4.00
C CYS A 110 13.62 0.59 -4.65
N ALA A 111 13.72 -0.33 -5.61
CA ALA A 111 14.95 -0.55 -6.37
C ALA A 111 15.40 0.73 -7.09
N GLU A 112 14.49 1.47 -7.72
CA GLU A 112 14.79 2.75 -8.37
C GLU A 112 15.22 3.84 -7.39
N ALA A 113 14.58 3.92 -6.22
CA ALA A 113 14.90 4.93 -5.20
C ALA A 113 16.27 4.68 -4.53
N PHE A 114 16.68 3.42 -4.41
CA PHE A 114 17.87 3.02 -3.65
C PHE A 114 19.01 2.44 -4.51
N ALA A 115 18.84 2.33 -5.83
CA ALA A 115 19.91 1.99 -6.75
C ALA A 115 21.11 2.94 -6.56
N ALA A 116 22.27 2.35 -6.29
CA ALA A 116 23.47 3.09 -5.91
C ALA A 116 24.73 2.30 -6.29
N ASN A 117 25.91 2.93 -6.13
CA ASN A 117 27.21 2.30 -6.35
C ASN A 117 27.42 1.71 -7.75
N GLY A 118 26.81 2.34 -8.77
CA GLY A 118 26.89 1.90 -10.17
C GLY A 118 25.91 0.80 -10.55
N LEU A 119 25.04 0.37 -9.62
CA LEU A 119 23.91 -0.51 -9.92
C LEU A 119 22.69 0.32 -10.33
N SER A 120 21.92 -0.22 -11.27
CA SER A 120 20.59 0.25 -11.64
C SER A 120 19.51 -0.56 -10.92
N ALA A 121 18.25 -0.13 -11.03
CA ALA A 121 17.12 -0.90 -10.52
C ALA A 121 17.00 -2.29 -11.18
N ASP A 122 17.50 -2.44 -12.40
CA ASP A 122 17.46 -3.71 -13.14
C ASP A 122 18.56 -4.69 -12.66
N ASP A 123 19.52 -4.20 -11.87
CA ASP A 123 20.59 -5.01 -11.26
C ASP A 123 20.25 -5.49 -9.83
N LEU A 124 19.10 -5.09 -9.29
CA LEU A 124 18.64 -5.37 -7.92
C LEU A 124 17.47 -6.37 -7.93
#